data_AF-A0A942CDQ2-F1
#
_entry.id   AF-A0A942CDQ2-F1
#
_cell.length_a   1.000
_cell.length_b   1.000
_cell.length_c   1.000
_cell.angle_alpha   90.00
_cell.angle_beta   90.00
_cell.angle_gamma   90.00
#
_symmetry.space_group_name_H-M   'P 1'
#
loop_
_entity.id
_entity.type
_entity.pdbx_description
1 polymer ?
#
loop_
_entity_poly.entity_id
_entity_poly.type
_entity_poly.pdbx_seq_one_letter_code
_entity_poly.pdbx_strand_id
1 'polypeptide(L)'
;MKILPFSLLLFATLMSAQTSVVKDKQHVRVSGVVEIRGGPNKFFYVLKVPRSYTLAFSKEEGGPRLTQEIAFAVPNKLRDQLITHIGEEVTVEGEMWLEPTSPYYWNGNMVQTTAITLANGSVLRTAQRETCTKPDEDYTVRVTIPTTAASWHYEAVQKSTQTKLIGNVASCSTNGGGDVINCFCAEGFMPTSLALRSGKRQDEGQIFTDMSMAQIGIDEDRKATAILTLKCRKLQK
;
A
#
# COMPACT_ATOMS: atom_id res chain seq x y z
N MET A 1 38.37 39.20 47.72
CA MET A 1 37.38 38.47 46.92
C MET A 1 37.34 39.09 45.53
N LYS A 2 37.78 38.38 44.49
CA LYS A 2 37.63 38.79 43.08
C LYS A 2 36.93 37.65 42.34
N ILE A 3 35.73 37.93 41.85
CA ILE A 3 34.90 36.99 41.09
C ILE A 3 35.27 37.18 39.62
N LEU A 4 35.74 36.11 38.97
CA LEU A 4 35.89 36.05 37.51
C LEU A 4 34.61 35.46 36.92
N PRO A 5 33.99 36.09 35.90
CA PRO A 5 32.80 35.56 35.27
C PRO A 5 33.16 34.39 34.34
N PHE A 6 32.45 33.30 34.56
CA PHE A 6 32.44 32.08 33.76
C PHE A 6 31.65 32.36 32.46
N SER A 7 32.35 32.67 31.37
CA SER A 7 31.71 32.82 30.05
C SER A 7 31.50 31.44 29.42
N LEU A 8 30.34 30.83 29.71
CA LEU A 8 29.81 29.67 29.00
C LEU A 8 29.25 30.14 27.65
N LEU A 9 30.07 30.08 26.60
CA LEU A 9 29.62 30.16 25.21
C LEU A 9 28.85 28.88 24.88
N LEU A 10 27.52 28.90 25.07
CA LEU A 10 26.63 27.94 24.46
C LEU A 10 26.64 28.19 22.95
N PHE A 11 27.46 27.45 22.22
CA PHE A 11 27.29 27.28 20.78
C PHE A 11 26.01 26.46 20.56
N ALA A 12 24.89 27.14 20.39
CA ALA A 12 23.69 26.56 19.82
C ALA A 12 24.00 26.17 18.37
N THR A 13 24.46 24.94 18.16
CA THR A 13 24.55 24.36 16.81
C THR A 13 23.13 24.19 16.29
N LEU A 14 22.68 25.17 15.51
CA LEU A 14 21.57 25.03 14.58
C LEU A 14 21.98 23.97 13.56
N MET A 15 21.74 22.69 13.86
CA MET A 15 21.65 21.68 12.82
C MET A 15 20.45 22.08 11.97
N SER A 16 20.69 22.68 10.81
CA SER A 16 19.65 22.81 9.80
C SER A 16 19.11 21.40 9.57
N ALA A 17 17.85 21.20 9.92
CA ALA A 17 17.16 19.96 9.63
C ALA A 17 17.10 19.85 8.11
N GLN A 18 18.07 19.15 7.52
CA GLN A 18 18.14 18.92 6.10
C GLN A 18 16.91 18.10 5.71
N THR A 19 15.89 18.77 5.19
CA THR A 19 14.67 18.14 4.69
C THR A 19 15.08 17.22 3.55
N SER A 20 14.82 15.92 3.70
CA SER A 20 15.11 14.96 2.64
C SER A 20 14.12 15.18 1.50
N VAL A 21 14.65 15.38 0.29
CA VAL A 21 13.83 15.47 -0.93
C VAL A 21 13.51 14.07 -1.41
N VAL A 22 12.24 13.79 -1.66
CA VAL A 22 11.75 12.51 -2.18
C VAL A 22 11.13 12.73 -3.56
N LYS A 23 11.55 11.94 -4.53
CA LYS A 23 11.07 11.97 -5.92
C LYS A 23 10.06 10.87 -6.19
N ASP A 24 9.29 11.04 -7.25
CA ASP A 24 8.43 9.98 -7.77
C ASP A 24 9.27 8.77 -8.18
N LYS A 25 8.74 7.57 -7.93
CA LYS A 25 9.35 6.24 -8.14
C LYS A 25 10.68 6.02 -7.41
N GLN A 26 10.99 6.83 -6.41
CA GLN A 26 12.20 6.64 -5.62
C GLN A 26 12.00 5.53 -4.59
N HIS A 27 12.94 4.58 -4.50
CA HIS A 27 12.95 3.65 -3.36
C HIS A 27 13.27 4.40 -2.07
N VAL A 28 12.41 4.23 -1.06
CA VAL A 28 12.50 4.92 0.22
C VAL A 28 12.44 3.93 1.38
N ARG A 29 13.04 4.35 2.50
CA ARG A 29 12.91 3.72 3.81
C ARG A 29 12.56 4.80 4.82
N VAL A 30 11.35 4.75 5.36
CA VAL A 30 10.76 5.82 6.17
C VAL A 30 10.32 5.25 7.52
N SER A 31 10.77 5.87 8.61
CA SER A 31 10.35 5.52 9.97
C SER A 31 9.38 6.56 10.53
N GLY A 32 8.33 6.09 11.18
CA GLY A 32 7.35 6.95 11.84
C GLY A 32 6.34 6.16 12.63
N VAL A 33 5.47 6.87 13.33
CA VAL A 33 4.36 6.24 14.06
C VAL A 33 3.25 5.93 13.07
N VAL A 34 2.80 4.67 13.01
CA VAL A 34 1.71 4.29 12.11
C VAL A 34 0.36 4.72 12.66
N GLU A 35 -0.43 5.38 11.82
CA GLU A 35 -1.80 5.80 12.11
C GLU A 35 -2.74 5.39 10.98
N ILE A 36 -4.02 5.27 11.31
CA ILE A 36 -5.09 5.18 10.32
C ILE A 36 -5.73 6.56 10.21
N ARG A 37 -5.73 7.15 9.03
CA ARG A 37 -6.36 8.45 8.73
C ARG A 37 -7.53 8.26 7.77
N GLY A 38 -8.50 9.16 7.84
CA GLY A 38 -9.70 9.15 6.99
C GLY A 38 -10.96 8.68 7.72
N GLY A 39 -11.98 8.31 6.96
CA GLY A 39 -13.29 7.88 7.46
C GLY A 39 -13.58 6.39 7.20
N PRO A 40 -14.76 5.89 7.60
CA PRO A 40 -15.13 4.47 7.48
C PRO A 40 -15.14 3.96 6.02
N ASN A 41 -15.18 4.87 5.05
CA ASN A 41 -15.36 4.58 3.63
C ASN A 41 -14.04 4.74 2.86
N LYS A 42 -13.11 5.49 3.43
CA LYS A 42 -11.88 5.98 2.80
C LYS A 42 -10.85 6.19 3.90
N PHE A 43 -9.96 5.21 4.05
CA PHE A 43 -8.88 5.29 5.03
C PHE A 43 -7.52 5.04 4.39
N PHE A 44 -6.49 5.55 5.05
CA PHE A 44 -5.10 5.47 4.65
C PHE A 44 -4.27 5.02 5.85
N TYR A 45 -3.28 4.15 5.60
CA TYR A 45 -2.20 3.98 6.55
C TYR A 45 -1.20 5.09 6.32
N VAL A 46 -0.89 5.83 7.39
CA VAL A 46 -0.03 7.00 7.35
C VAL A 46 1.06 6.84 8.40
N LEU A 47 2.30 7.08 8.01
CA LEU A 47 3.39 7.30 8.95
C LEU A 47 3.41 8.77 9.32
N LYS A 48 3.21 9.05 10.61
CA LYS A 48 3.58 10.34 11.20
C LYS A 48 5.08 10.34 11.47
N VAL A 49 5.81 11.05 10.63
CA VAL A 49 7.28 11.05 10.67
C VAL A 49 7.80 12.19 11.55
N PRO A 50 8.93 12.00 12.26
CA PRO A 50 9.48 13.02 13.15
C PRO A 50 10.09 14.22 12.41
N ARG A 51 10.41 14.07 11.11
CA ARG A 51 11.04 15.10 10.27
C ARG A 51 10.23 15.32 9.01
N SER A 52 10.20 16.57 8.53
CA SER A 52 9.54 16.89 7.27
C SER A 52 10.33 16.41 6.07
N TYR A 53 9.63 15.87 5.08
CA TYR A 53 10.15 15.51 3.77
C TYR A 53 9.66 16.52 2.73
N THR A 54 10.47 16.79 1.72
CA THR A 54 10.07 17.59 0.56
C THR A 54 9.70 16.66 -0.59
N LEU A 55 8.42 16.57 -0.91
CA LEU A 55 7.90 15.83 -2.07
C LEU A 55 8.17 16.64 -3.35
N ALA A 56 8.89 16.05 -4.30
CA ALA A 56 9.33 16.73 -5.52
C ALA A 56 8.32 16.59 -6.66
N PHE A 57 7.15 17.24 -6.53
CA PHE A 57 6.21 17.37 -7.65
C PHE A 57 6.74 18.32 -8.74
N SER A 58 6.29 18.13 -9.98
CA SER A 58 6.60 19.04 -11.09
C SER A 58 5.98 20.43 -10.86
N LYS A 59 6.44 21.46 -11.59
CA LYS A 59 5.85 22.81 -11.48
C LYS A 59 4.39 22.82 -11.93
N GLU A 60 4.05 22.04 -12.96
CA GLU A 60 2.69 21.89 -13.49
C GLU A 60 1.76 21.24 -12.46
N GLU A 61 2.34 20.44 -11.56
CA GLU A 61 1.70 19.75 -10.44
C GLU A 61 1.65 20.56 -9.13
N GLY A 62 2.07 21.83 -9.17
CA GLY A 62 2.07 22.74 -8.02
C GLY A 62 3.38 22.78 -7.22
N GLY A 63 4.46 22.20 -7.76
CA GLY A 63 5.82 22.32 -7.25
C GLY A 63 6.08 21.56 -5.94
N PRO A 64 7.30 21.66 -5.39
CA PRO A 64 7.70 20.90 -4.21
C PRO A 64 6.83 21.21 -2.98
N ARG A 65 6.45 20.18 -2.22
CA ARG A 65 5.61 20.32 -1.00
C ARG A 65 6.26 19.67 0.20
N LEU A 66 6.18 20.32 1.37
CA LEU A 66 6.62 19.73 2.64
C LEU A 66 5.52 18.84 3.24
N THR A 67 5.90 17.69 3.79
CA THR A 67 4.99 16.81 4.52
C THR A 67 5.66 16.16 5.73
N GLN A 68 4.88 15.89 6.77
CA GLN A 68 5.24 15.02 7.91
C GLN A 68 4.35 13.77 7.98
N GLU A 69 3.57 13.54 6.93
CA GLU A 69 2.66 12.43 6.79
C GLU A 69 2.97 11.72 5.49
N ILE A 70 3.44 10.49 5.59
CA ILE A 70 3.75 9.63 4.44
C ILE A 70 2.75 8.48 4.44
N ALA A 71 1.87 8.43 3.46
CA ALA A 71 0.98 7.29 3.31
C ALA A 71 1.73 6.08 2.76
N PHE A 72 1.20 4.89 3.03
CA PHE A 72 1.72 3.67 2.46
C PHE A 72 0.61 2.67 2.18
N ALA A 73 0.72 1.98 1.04
CA ALA A 73 -0.16 0.90 0.67
C ALA A 73 0.27 -0.36 1.43
N VAL A 74 -0.64 -0.95 2.20
CA VAL A 74 -0.38 -2.19 2.93
C VAL A 74 -1.00 -3.34 2.16
N PRO A 75 -0.19 -4.31 1.68
CA PRO A 75 -0.73 -5.54 1.10
C PRO A 75 -1.67 -6.22 2.10
N ASN A 76 -2.81 -6.74 1.64
CA ASN A 76 -3.86 -7.26 2.53
C ASN A 76 -3.35 -8.24 3.60
N LYS A 77 -2.40 -9.12 3.27
CA LYS A 77 -1.84 -10.08 4.24
C LYS A 77 -0.99 -9.46 5.34
N LEU A 78 -0.41 -8.29 5.09
CA LEU A 78 0.32 -7.54 6.11
C LEU A 78 -0.62 -6.71 6.96
N ARG A 79 -1.84 -6.45 6.48
CA ARG A 79 -2.82 -5.60 7.14
C ARG A 79 -3.23 -6.14 8.50
N ASP A 80 -3.62 -7.41 8.58
CA ASP A 80 -4.07 -8.02 9.83
C ASP A 80 -2.95 -8.08 10.88
N GLN A 81 -1.71 -8.18 10.42
CA GLN A 81 -0.54 -8.11 11.29
C GLN A 81 -0.26 -6.66 11.71
N LEU A 82 -0.36 -5.69 10.78
CA LEU A 82 -0.10 -4.29 11.06
C LEU A 82 -1.14 -3.65 11.97
N ILE A 83 -2.41 -4.09 11.93
CA ILE A 83 -3.50 -3.45 12.69
C ILE A 83 -3.27 -3.50 14.21
N THR A 84 -2.55 -4.51 14.71
CA THR A 84 -2.19 -4.62 16.13
C THR A 84 -1.01 -3.71 16.51
N HIS A 85 -0.37 -3.08 15.54
CA HIS A 85 0.77 -2.17 15.71
C HIS A 85 0.41 -0.71 15.42
N ILE A 86 -0.87 -0.37 15.22
CA ILE A 86 -1.31 1.02 15.07
C ILE A 86 -0.94 1.81 16.35
N GLY A 87 -0.30 2.95 16.17
CA GLY A 87 0.25 3.77 17.26
C GLY A 87 1.70 3.46 17.62
N GLU A 88 2.31 2.42 17.04
CA GLU A 88 3.73 2.09 17.24
C GLU A 88 4.64 2.73 16.18
N GLU A 89 5.92 2.89 16.52
CA GLU A 89 6.93 3.26 15.54
C GLU A 89 7.29 2.06 14.67
N VAL A 90 7.18 2.23 13.35
CA VAL A 90 7.55 1.22 12.36
C VAL A 90 8.43 1.85 11.28
N THR A 91 9.19 1.02 10.58
CA THR A 91 9.92 1.42 9.36
C THR A 91 9.31 0.78 8.14
N VAL A 92 8.79 1.59 7.23
CA VAL A 92 8.24 1.14 5.93
C VAL A 92 9.30 1.30 4.86
N GLU A 93 9.48 0.26 4.05
CA GLU A 93 10.34 0.25 2.88
C GLU A 93 9.50 0.00 1.62
N GLY A 94 9.80 0.70 0.53
CA GLY A 94 9.10 0.54 -0.73
C GLY A 94 9.42 1.64 -1.73
N GLU A 95 8.68 1.65 -2.84
CA GLU A 95 8.79 2.70 -3.85
C GLU A 95 7.83 3.86 -3.52
N MET A 96 8.30 5.11 -3.57
CA MET A 96 7.46 6.29 -3.42
C MET A 96 6.72 6.57 -4.73
N TRP A 97 5.43 6.85 -4.64
CA TRP A 97 4.59 7.27 -5.74
C TRP A 97 3.96 8.64 -5.40
N LEU A 98 4.08 9.60 -6.32
CA LEU A 98 3.62 10.97 -6.14
C LEU A 98 2.54 11.31 -7.17
N GLU A 99 1.34 11.63 -6.69
CA GLU A 99 0.19 11.99 -7.54
C GLU A 99 -0.67 13.07 -6.87
N PRO A 100 -0.37 14.36 -7.09
CA PRO A 100 -0.83 15.49 -6.25
C PRO A 100 -2.33 15.77 -6.33
N THR A 101 -2.98 15.34 -7.41
CA THR A 101 -4.41 15.54 -7.67
C THR A 101 -5.24 14.29 -7.41
N SER A 102 -4.59 13.13 -7.26
CA SER A 102 -5.27 11.86 -7.17
C SER A 102 -5.88 11.71 -5.77
N PRO A 103 -7.19 11.44 -5.67
CA PRO A 103 -7.83 11.20 -4.39
C PRO A 103 -7.30 9.93 -3.71
N TYR A 104 -6.56 9.09 -4.44
CA TYR A 104 -6.01 7.80 -4.02
C TYR A 104 -4.69 7.90 -3.25
N TYR A 105 -4.13 9.11 -3.16
CA TYR A 105 -2.85 9.41 -2.55
C TYR A 105 -3.06 10.39 -1.41
N TRP A 106 -2.62 10.03 -0.20
CA TRP A 106 -2.78 10.90 0.95
C TRP A 106 -1.92 12.15 0.75
N ASN A 107 -2.56 13.31 0.63
CA ASN A 107 -1.87 14.57 0.33
C ASN A 107 -0.90 14.44 -0.87
N GLY A 108 -1.27 13.61 -1.85
CA GLY A 108 -0.49 13.40 -3.07
C GLY A 108 0.72 12.46 -2.96
N ASN A 109 0.87 11.71 -1.87
CA ASN A 109 1.95 10.72 -1.72
C ASN A 109 1.46 9.34 -1.28
N MET A 110 2.22 8.31 -1.63
CA MET A 110 2.03 6.95 -1.15
C MET A 110 3.31 6.12 -1.36
N VAL A 111 3.70 5.32 -0.37
CA VAL A 111 4.73 4.29 -0.54
C VAL A 111 4.06 2.96 -0.93
N GLN A 112 4.46 2.38 -2.05
CA GLN A 112 4.12 1.01 -2.40
C GLN A 112 5.02 0.06 -1.59
N THR A 113 4.50 -0.42 -0.47
CA THR A 113 5.28 -1.15 0.54
C THR A 113 5.79 -2.49 0.05
N THR A 114 7.10 -2.72 0.21
CA THR A 114 7.75 -4.02 0.03
C THR A 114 8.04 -4.71 1.36
N ALA A 115 8.27 -3.95 2.43
CA ALA A 115 8.49 -4.46 3.78
C ALA A 115 8.09 -3.45 4.87
N ILE A 116 7.67 -3.96 6.02
CA ILE A 116 7.44 -3.17 7.24
C ILE A 116 8.26 -3.80 8.37
N THR A 117 9.18 -3.05 8.95
CA THR A 117 9.89 -3.46 10.18
C THR A 117 9.13 -2.91 11.37
N LEU A 118 8.69 -3.80 12.26
CA LEU A 118 7.96 -3.47 13.47
C LEU A 118 8.91 -3.00 14.58
N ALA A 119 8.37 -2.37 15.63
CA ALA A 119 9.16 -1.86 16.76
C ALA A 119 10.02 -2.95 17.44
N ASN A 120 9.56 -4.19 17.45
CA ASN A 120 10.29 -5.35 18.00
C ASN A 120 11.38 -5.90 17.05
N GLY A 121 11.61 -5.27 15.90
CA GLY A 121 12.60 -5.67 14.91
C GLY A 121 12.14 -6.77 13.93
N SER A 122 10.96 -7.35 14.14
CA SER A 122 10.39 -8.30 13.18
C SER A 122 10.02 -7.60 11.87
N VAL A 123 10.11 -8.33 10.75
CA VAL A 123 9.86 -7.76 9.43
C VAL A 123 8.66 -8.44 8.79
N LEU A 124 7.60 -7.67 8.60
CA LEU A 124 6.46 -8.05 7.78
C LEU A 124 6.85 -7.90 6.31
N ARG A 125 7.00 -9.03 5.61
CA ARG A 125 7.18 -9.08 4.16
C ARG A 125 6.03 -9.83 3.53
N THR A 126 5.65 -9.44 2.33
CA THR A 126 4.79 -10.31 1.53
C THR A 126 5.54 -11.63 1.32
N ALA A 127 4.96 -12.73 1.77
CA ALA A 127 5.56 -14.05 1.59
C ALA A 127 5.90 -14.26 0.10
N GLN A 128 7.04 -14.90 -0.17
CA GLN A 128 7.49 -15.25 -1.52
C GLN A 128 6.31 -15.76 -2.35
N ARG A 129 6.10 -15.09 -3.48
CA ARG A 129 5.03 -15.35 -4.43
C ARG A 129 5.09 -16.82 -4.86
N GLU A 130 3.95 -17.52 -4.92
CA GLU A 130 3.93 -18.79 -5.63
C GLU A 130 4.35 -18.49 -7.09
N THR A 131 5.36 -19.21 -7.60
CA THR A 131 5.70 -19.14 -9.01
C THR A 131 4.77 -20.09 -9.75
N CYS A 132 4.07 -19.63 -10.78
CA CYS A 132 3.27 -20.56 -11.54
C CYS A 132 4.17 -21.58 -12.27
N THR A 133 3.95 -22.87 -11.99
CA THR A 133 4.70 -23.98 -12.58
C THR A 133 3.94 -24.68 -13.71
N LYS A 134 2.64 -24.40 -13.89
CA LYS A 134 1.79 -25.05 -14.90
C LYS A 134 1.21 -24.04 -15.90
N PRO A 135 1.80 -23.90 -17.10
CA PRO A 135 1.20 -23.08 -18.15
C PRO A 135 -0.20 -23.59 -18.48
N ASP A 136 -1.11 -22.67 -18.82
CA ASP A 136 -2.51 -22.93 -19.26
C ASP A 136 -3.56 -23.26 -18.18
N GLU A 137 -3.22 -23.19 -16.89
CA GLU A 137 -4.23 -23.29 -15.84
C GLU A 137 -4.84 -21.91 -15.48
N ASP A 138 -6.18 -21.90 -15.35
CA ASP A 138 -6.96 -20.77 -14.84
C ASP A 138 -7.06 -20.82 -13.31
N TYR A 139 -6.88 -19.68 -12.68
CA TYR A 139 -7.06 -19.48 -11.25
C TYR A 139 -8.13 -18.44 -11.00
N THR A 140 -8.95 -18.65 -9.97
CA THR A 140 -9.91 -17.64 -9.51
C THR A 140 -9.55 -17.21 -8.10
N VAL A 141 -9.36 -15.91 -7.93
CA VAL A 141 -9.16 -15.26 -6.65
C VAL A 141 -10.42 -14.49 -6.31
N ARG A 142 -10.99 -14.76 -5.14
CA ARG A 142 -12.10 -14.00 -4.56
C ARG A 142 -11.57 -13.19 -3.40
N VAL A 143 -11.83 -11.89 -3.44
CA VAL A 143 -11.52 -10.96 -2.35
C VAL A 143 -12.79 -10.28 -1.92
N THR A 144 -13.23 -10.56 -0.71
CA THR A 144 -14.38 -9.87 -0.11
C THR A 144 -13.86 -8.72 0.75
N ILE A 145 -14.23 -7.51 0.36
CA ILE A 145 -13.91 -6.29 1.06
C ILE A 145 -15.03 -6.01 2.06
N PRO A 146 -14.72 -5.93 3.37
CA PRO A 146 -15.67 -5.56 4.39
C PRO A 146 -15.95 -4.06 4.37
N THR A 147 -17.09 -3.69 4.92
CA THR A 147 -17.57 -2.30 4.99
C THR A 147 -16.82 -1.43 6.01
N THR A 148 -15.95 -2.03 6.82
CA THR A 148 -15.27 -1.42 7.97
C THR A 148 -13.77 -1.71 7.93
N ALA A 149 -13.02 -1.22 8.92
CA ALA A 149 -11.62 -1.58 9.12
C ALA A 149 -11.39 -3.08 9.47
N ALA A 150 -12.40 -3.95 9.35
CA ALA A 150 -12.28 -5.40 9.48
C ALA A 150 -11.38 -6.03 8.41
N SER A 151 -10.87 -7.22 8.71
CA SER A 151 -10.05 -8.06 7.83
C SER A 151 -10.78 -8.47 6.56
N TRP A 152 -10.07 -8.49 5.44
CA TRP A 152 -10.64 -8.97 4.18
C TRP A 152 -10.64 -10.49 4.14
N HIS A 153 -11.63 -11.08 3.46
CA HIS A 153 -11.60 -12.50 3.17
C HIS A 153 -10.93 -12.75 1.82
N TYR A 154 -9.94 -13.64 1.79
CA TYR A 154 -9.22 -14.03 0.58
C TYR A 154 -9.38 -15.53 0.34
N GLU A 155 -9.82 -15.90 -0.85
CA GLU A 155 -9.89 -17.28 -1.30
C GLU A 155 -9.30 -17.39 -2.71
N ALA A 156 -8.27 -18.21 -2.89
CA ALA A 156 -7.76 -18.57 -4.20
C ALA A 156 -8.08 -20.03 -4.50
N VAL A 157 -8.66 -20.28 -5.67
CA VAL A 157 -9.08 -21.62 -6.11
C VAL A 157 -8.49 -21.89 -7.49
N GLN A 158 -7.89 -23.06 -7.64
CA GLN A 158 -7.52 -23.59 -8.94
C GLN A 158 -8.78 -24.10 -9.66
N LYS A 159 -9.11 -23.55 -10.83
CA LYS A 159 -10.42 -23.78 -11.47
C LYS A 159 -10.66 -25.24 -11.86
N SER A 160 -9.63 -25.93 -12.32
CA SER A 160 -9.68 -27.33 -12.78
C SER A 160 -9.94 -28.34 -11.66
N THR A 161 -9.34 -28.13 -10.49
CA THR A 161 -9.38 -29.09 -9.37
C THR A 161 -10.29 -28.65 -8.24
N GLN A 162 -10.75 -27.38 -8.25
CA GLN A 162 -11.40 -26.71 -7.12
C GLN A 162 -10.56 -26.73 -5.84
N THR A 163 -9.25 -26.97 -5.95
CA THR A 163 -8.34 -26.99 -4.79
C THR A 163 -8.13 -25.56 -4.30
N LYS A 164 -8.34 -25.35 -3.00
CA LYS A 164 -7.98 -24.10 -2.33
C LYS A 164 -6.46 -23.98 -2.27
N LEU A 165 -5.94 -22.88 -2.78
CA LEU A 165 -4.52 -22.58 -2.68
C LEU A 165 -4.23 -21.90 -1.35
N ILE A 166 -3.18 -22.38 -0.70
CA ILE A 166 -2.69 -21.83 0.57
C ILE A 166 -1.74 -20.64 0.32
N GLY A 167 -1.23 -20.49 -0.92
CA GLY A 167 -0.32 -19.42 -1.33
C GLY A 167 -0.92 -18.25 -2.15
N ASN A 168 -0.05 -17.29 -2.45
CA ASN A 168 -0.38 -15.99 -3.05
C ASN A 168 -0.24 -16.01 -4.57
N VAL A 169 -1.31 -16.29 -5.31
CA VAL A 169 -1.32 -16.11 -6.77
C VAL A 169 -1.62 -14.65 -7.18
N ALA A 170 -2.22 -13.87 -6.28
CA ALA A 170 -2.37 -12.42 -6.39
C ALA A 170 -2.49 -11.75 -5.01
N SER A 171 -2.07 -10.49 -4.91
CA SER A 171 -2.22 -9.61 -3.76
C SER A 171 -3.13 -8.45 -4.10
N CYS A 172 -4.30 -8.36 -3.46
CA CYS A 172 -5.18 -7.21 -3.60
C CYS A 172 -4.98 -6.19 -2.47
N SER A 173 -5.15 -4.92 -2.79
CA SER A 173 -5.19 -3.79 -1.88
C SER A 173 -6.29 -2.83 -2.34
N THR A 174 -6.78 -1.98 -1.45
CA THR A 174 -7.50 -0.78 -1.87
C THR A 174 -6.53 0.38 -1.95
N ASN A 175 -6.71 1.24 -2.94
CA ASN A 175 -6.08 2.55 -2.92
C ASN A 175 -6.66 3.42 -1.80
N GLY A 176 -5.95 4.51 -1.50
CA GLY A 176 -6.31 5.48 -0.49
C GLY A 176 -7.66 6.14 -0.76
N GLY A 177 -8.74 5.56 -0.27
CA GLY A 177 -10.01 5.75 -0.96
C GLY A 177 -11.02 4.71 -0.55
N GLY A 178 -10.55 3.46 -0.41
CA GLY A 178 -11.41 2.30 -0.15
C GLY A 178 -12.29 1.93 -1.34
N ASP A 179 -12.39 2.78 -2.36
CA ASP A 179 -13.27 2.70 -3.52
C ASP A 179 -12.57 2.23 -4.79
N VAL A 180 -11.27 1.93 -4.74
CA VAL A 180 -10.57 1.26 -5.85
C VAL A 180 -9.81 0.08 -5.32
N ILE A 181 -10.07 -1.10 -5.89
CA ILE A 181 -9.34 -2.34 -5.63
C ILE A 181 -8.27 -2.48 -6.70
N ASN A 182 -7.02 -2.62 -6.27
CA ASN A 182 -5.92 -3.04 -7.12
C ASN A 182 -5.53 -4.44 -6.73
N CYS A 183 -5.44 -5.33 -7.70
CA CYS A 183 -4.91 -6.67 -7.50
C CYS A 183 -3.67 -6.86 -8.35
N PHE A 184 -2.56 -7.13 -7.69
CA PHE A 184 -1.25 -7.38 -8.29
C PHE A 184 -1.02 -8.88 -8.38
N CYS A 185 -0.63 -9.36 -9.56
CA CYS A 185 -0.36 -10.78 -9.77
C CYS A 185 0.99 -11.18 -9.18
N ALA A 186 1.08 -12.43 -8.73
CA ALA A 186 2.36 -13.04 -8.43
C ALA A 186 3.22 -13.19 -9.69
N GLU A 187 4.52 -13.42 -9.51
CA GLU A 187 5.43 -13.62 -10.63
C GLU A 187 5.04 -14.87 -11.43
N GLY A 188 5.03 -14.75 -12.75
CA GLY A 188 4.56 -15.81 -13.63
C GLY A 188 3.03 -15.91 -13.73
N PHE A 189 2.26 -15.03 -13.10
CA PHE A 189 0.81 -14.90 -13.32
C PHE A 189 0.47 -13.63 -14.11
N MET A 190 -0.61 -13.67 -14.88
CA MET A 190 -1.23 -12.50 -15.52
C MET A 190 -2.72 -12.46 -15.20
N PRO A 191 -3.29 -11.28 -14.94
CA PRO A 191 -4.73 -11.16 -14.81
C PRO A 191 -5.38 -11.24 -16.19
N THR A 192 -6.48 -11.98 -16.30
CA THR A 192 -7.25 -12.09 -17.56
C THR A 192 -8.63 -11.49 -17.45
N SER A 193 -9.17 -11.39 -16.24
CA SER A 193 -10.41 -10.66 -15.98
C SER A 193 -10.51 -10.27 -14.52
N LEU A 194 -11.23 -9.18 -14.25
CA LEU A 194 -11.60 -8.75 -12.92
C LEU A 194 -13.07 -8.37 -12.96
N ALA A 195 -13.88 -8.99 -12.11
CA ALA A 195 -15.28 -8.62 -11.93
C ALA A 195 -15.49 -8.16 -10.49
N LEU A 196 -16.15 -7.02 -10.32
CA LEU A 196 -16.56 -6.54 -9.01
C LEU A 196 -18.05 -6.80 -8.82
N ARG A 197 -18.41 -7.49 -7.73
CA ARG A 197 -19.80 -7.71 -7.35
C ARG A 197 -20.14 -6.94 -6.08
N SER A 198 -21.15 -6.08 -6.13
CA SER A 198 -21.73 -5.37 -4.99
C SER A 198 -23.25 -5.57 -5.02
N GLY A 199 -23.81 -6.31 -4.07
CA GLY A 199 -25.24 -6.65 -4.09
C GLY A 199 -25.65 -7.35 -5.39
N LYS A 200 -26.52 -6.70 -6.20
CA LYS A 200 -26.97 -7.21 -7.52
C LYS A 200 -26.14 -6.65 -8.69
N ARG A 201 -25.27 -5.69 -8.44
CA ARG A 201 -24.44 -5.03 -9.45
C ARG A 201 -23.18 -5.84 -9.73
N GLN A 202 -22.83 -5.94 -11.00
CA GLN A 202 -21.56 -6.50 -11.46
C GLN A 202 -20.90 -5.51 -12.42
N ASP A 203 -19.72 -5.04 -12.09
CA ASP A 203 -18.89 -4.18 -12.94
C ASP A 203 -17.63 -4.94 -13.37
N GLU A 204 -17.12 -4.63 -14.56
CA GLU A 204 -15.83 -5.15 -15.03
C GLU A 204 -14.69 -4.21 -14.65
N GLY A 205 -13.60 -4.79 -14.16
CA GLY A 205 -12.36 -4.08 -13.86
C GLY A 205 -11.47 -3.96 -15.09
N GLN A 206 -10.56 -3.00 -15.04
CA GLN A 206 -9.51 -2.80 -16.02
C GLN A 206 -8.37 -3.80 -15.78
N ILE A 207 -7.79 -4.30 -16.87
CA ILE A 207 -6.67 -5.24 -16.85
C ILE A 207 -5.43 -4.54 -17.40
N PHE A 208 -4.37 -4.58 -16.61
CA PHE A 208 -3.02 -4.19 -16.97
C PHE A 208 -2.15 -5.45 -17.03
N THR A 209 -0.92 -5.31 -17.51
CA THR A 209 -0.02 -6.45 -17.72
C THR A 209 0.11 -7.30 -16.46
N ASP A 210 0.47 -6.72 -15.32
CA ASP A 210 0.74 -7.36 -14.03
C ASP A 210 -0.26 -7.00 -12.92
N MET A 211 -1.24 -6.14 -13.22
CA MET A 211 -2.21 -5.61 -12.28
C MET A 211 -3.61 -5.63 -12.89
N SER A 212 -4.64 -5.73 -12.07
CA SER A 212 -6.02 -5.42 -12.44
C SER A 212 -6.60 -4.43 -11.45
N MET A 213 -7.46 -3.53 -11.91
CA MET A 213 -8.06 -2.47 -11.10
C MET A 213 -9.58 -2.45 -11.28
N ALA A 214 -10.35 -2.33 -10.21
CA ALA A 214 -11.80 -2.10 -10.29
C ALA A 214 -12.22 -1.02 -9.30
N GLN A 215 -13.13 -0.15 -9.73
CA GLN A 215 -13.73 0.85 -8.86
C GLN A 215 -14.96 0.27 -8.16
N ILE A 216 -14.98 0.35 -6.84
CA ILE A 216 -16.15 0.10 -6.01
C ILE A 216 -17.05 1.34 -6.09
N GLY A 217 -18.27 1.16 -6.57
CA GLY A 217 -19.26 2.24 -6.60
C GLY A 217 -19.40 2.90 -5.22
N ILE A 218 -19.35 4.23 -5.19
CA ILE A 218 -19.27 5.04 -3.96
C ILE A 218 -20.58 5.00 -3.13
N ASP A 219 -21.70 4.59 -3.75
CA ASP A 219 -23.06 4.82 -3.24
C ASP A 219 -23.83 3.59 -2.72
N GLU A 220 -23.24 2.40 -2.65
CA GLU A 220 -23.94 1.20 -2.15
C GLU A 220 -23.30 0.64 -0.87
N ASP A 221 -24.09 -0.11 -0.08
CA ASP A 221 -23.72 -0.79 1.17
C ASP A 221 -22.65 -1.91 0.98
N ARG A 222 -21.47 -1.51 0.50
CA ARG A 222 -20.06 -1.86 0.73
C ARG A 222 -19.56 -3.27 0.94
N LYS A 223 -20.37 -4.32 0.89
CA LYS A 223 -19.82 -5.68 0.72
C LYS A 223 -19.56 -5.89 -0.76
N ALA A 224 -18.34 -5.57 -1.19
CA ALA A 224 -17.89 -5.85 -2.53
C ALA A 224 -17.06 -7.14 -2.56
N THR A 225 -17.30 -7.98 -3.55
CA THR A 225 -16.45 -9.14 -3.85
C THR A 225 -15.78 -8.92 -5.19
N ALA A 226 -14.46 -8.75 -5.18
CA ALA A 226 -13.65 -8.81 -6.38
C ALA A 226 -13.39 -10.26 -6.76
N ILE A 227 -13.66 -10.61 -8.00
CA ILE A 227 -13.41 -11.92 -8.59
C ILE A 227 -12.39 -11.71 -9.70
N LEU A 228 -11.15 -12.08 -9.40
CA LEU A 228 -10.01 -11.97 -10.30
C LEU A 228 -9.72 -13.32 -10.93
N THR A 229 -9.68 -13.39 -12.25
CA THR A 229 -9.21 -14.58 -12.98
C THR A 229 -7.77 -14.35 -13.42
N LEU A 230 -6.92 -15.34 -13.17
CA LEU A 230 -5.51 -15.31 -13.51
C LEU A 230 -5.16 -16.48 -14.42
N LYS A 231 -4.13 -16.28 -15.25
CA LYS A 231 -3.45 -17.35 -16.00
C LYS A 231 -1.97 -17.32 -15.73
N CYS A 232 -1.31 -18.45 -15.96
CA CYS A 232 0.13 -18.52 -15.93
C CYS A 232 0.72 -17.91 -17.20
N ARG A 233 1.66 -16.97 -17.04
CA ARG A 233 2.48 -16.49 -18.12
C ARG A 233 3.44 -17.59 -18.54
N LYS A 234 3.48 -17.89 -19.83
CA LYS A 234 4.62 -18.59 -20.40
C LYS A 234 5.81 -17.63 -20.30
N LEU A 235 6.72 -17.87 -19.36
CA LEU A 235 7.96 -17.10 -19.27
C LEU A 235 8.70 -17.33 -20.59
N GLN A 236 8.80 -16.29 -21.42
CA GLN A 236 9.67 -16.32 -22.60
C GLN A 236 11.10 -16.39 -22.08
N LYS A 237 11.77 -17.52 -22.37
CA LYS A 237 13.20 -17.72 -22.07
C LYS A 237 14.05 -16.90 -23.03
#